data_AF-A0A0F9BMV2-F1
#
_entry.id   AF-A0A0F9BMV2-F1
#
_cell.length_a   1.000
_cell.length_b   1.000
_cell.length_c   1.000
_cell.angle_alpha   90.00
_cell.angle_beta   90.00
_cell.angle_gamma   90.00
#
_symmetry.space_group_name_H-M   'P 1'
#
loop_
_entity.id
_entity.type
_entity.pdbx_description
1 polymer ?
#
loop_
_entity_poly.entity_id
_entity_poly.type
_entity_poly.pdbx_seq_one_letter_code
_entity_poly.pdbx_strand_id
1 'polypeptide(L)' 'MKSKIKELAETRNLETPQALSHELRVSWATAKQLWDGDVSNTRLGTMFKVANLFDCKIEDLFEVNK' A
#
# COMPACT_ATOMS: atom_id res chain seq x y z
N MET A 1 -1.00 12.73 5.30
CA MET A 1 -0.10 11.65 5.75
C MET A 1 0.36 10.95 4.49
N LYS A 2 1.65 10.95 4.19
CA LYS A 2 2.16 10.37 2.95
C LYS A 2 2.49 8.89 3.23
N SER A 3 2.02 7.98 2.38
CA SER A 3 2.27 6.54 2.55
C SER A 3 3.59 6.14 1.88
N LYS A 4 4.26 5.12 2.43
CA LYS A 4 5.46 4.51 1.84
C LYS A 4 5.15 3.30 0.96
N ILE A 5 3.86 3.09 0.64
CA ILE A 5 3.39 1.86 -0.01
C ILE A 5 4.00 1.68 -1.40
N LYS A 6 4.14 2.76 -2.16
CA LYS A 6 4.80 2.72 -3.47
C LYS A 6 6.28 2.29 -3.35
N GLU A 7 7.02 2.92 -2.44
CA GLU A 7 8.44 2.60 -2.21
C GLU A 7 8.60 1.12 -1.79
N LEU A 8 7.74 0.65 -0.87
CA LEU A 8 7.72 -0.76 -0.46
C LEU A 8 7.36 -1.71 -1.61
N ALA A 9 6.41 -1.33 -2.47
CA ALA A 9 6.04 -2.09 -3.65
C ALA A 9 7.22 -2.23 -4.63
N GLU A 10 7.94 -1.14 -4.88
CA GLU A 10 9.12 -1.13 -5.76
C GLU A 10 10.23 -2.03 -5.22
N THR A 11 10.46 -2.10 -3.90
CA THR A 11 11.44 -3.06 -3.31
C THR A 11 11.09 -4.53 -3.53
N ARG A 12 9.84 -4.83 -3.86
CA ARG A 12 9.33 -6.19 -4.15
C ARG A 12 9.11 -6.44 -5.64
N ASN A 13 9.67 -5.59 -6.52
CA ASN A 13 9.48 -5.63 -7.98
C ASN A 13 8.02 -5.42 -8.43
N LEU A 14 7.20 -4.74 -7.63
CA LEU A 14 5.85 -4.32 -8.01
C LEU A 14 5.93 -2.89 -8.54
N GLU A 15 6.15 -2.75 -9.85
CA GLU A 15 6.41 -1.45 -10.49
C GLU A 15 5.15 -0.69 -10.93
N THR A 16 3.97 -1.30 -10.78
CA THR A 16 2.71 -0.69 -11.22
C THR A 16 1.58 -0.87 -10.21
N PRO A 17 0.60 0.06 -10.17
CA PRO A 17 -0.63 -0.12 -9.41
C PRO A 17 -1.39 -1.41 -9.79
N GLN A 18 -1.27 -1.85 -11.04
CA GLN A 18 -1.87 -3.09 -11.54
C GLN A 18 -1.24 -4.32 -10.88
N ALA A 19 0.10 -4.37 -10.78
CA ALA A 19 0.79 -5.44 -10.07
C ALA A 19 0.38 -5.48 -8.60
N LEU A 20 0.33 -4.31 -7.95
CA LEU A 20 -0.13 -4.19 -6.57
C LEU A 20 -1.59 -4.64 -6.39
N SER A 21 -2.47 -4.30 -7.32
CA SER A 21 -3.88 -4.73 -7.34
C SER A 21 -4.01 -6.25 -7.39
N HIS A 22 -3.20 -6.88 -8.22
CA HIS A 22 -3.19 -8.33 -8.40
C HIS A 22 -2.72 -9.05 -7.12
N GLU A 23 -1.59 -8.61 -6.55
CA GLU A 23 -1.04 -9.20 -5.33
C GLU A 23 -1.96 -9.02 -4.11
N LEU A 24 -2.53 -7.83 -3.92
CA LEU A 24 -3.42 -7.55 -2.78
C LEU A 24 -4.84 -8.09 -2.96
N ARG A 25 -5.19 -8.56 -4.17
CA ARG A 25 -6.57 -8.93 -4.55
C ARG A 25 -7.56 -7.83 -4.18
N VAL A 26 -7.28 -6.61 -4.64
CA VAL A 26 -8.13 -5.43 -4.48
C VAL A 26 -8.48 -4.84 -5.85
N SER A 27 -9.45 -3.94 -5.90
CA SER A 27 -9.77 -3.24 -7.14
C SER A 27 -8.59 -2.36 -7.58
N TRP A 28 -8.47 -2.14 -8.88
CA TRP A 28 -7.46 -1.23 -9.44
C TRP A 28 -7.58 0.19 -8.85
N ALA A 29 -8.81 0.67 -8.61
CA ALA A 29 -9.04 1.97 -7.99
C ALA A 29 -8.42 2.06 -6.59
N THR A 30 -8.60 1.02 -5.76
CA THR A 30 -7.97 0.95 -4.44
C THR A 30 -6.45 0.87 -4.55
N ALA A 31 -5.92 0.03 -5.43
CA ALA A 31 -4.47 -0.07 -5.62
C ALA A 31 -3.84 1.24 -6.10
N LYS A 32 -4.53 1.97 -6.99
CA LYS A 32 -4.09 3.29 -7.45
C LYS A 32 -4.08 4.32 -6.32
N GLN A 33 -5.12 4.35 -5.47
CA GLN A 33 -5.14 5.23 -4.29
C GLN A 33 -3.95 4.94 -3.35
N LEU A 34 -3.71 3.67 -3.05
CA LEU A 34 -2.56 3.22 -2.25
C LEU A 34 -1.23 3.65 -2.89
N TRP A 35 -1.10 3.49 -4.20
CA TRP A 35 0.09 3.84 -4.97
C TRP A 35 0.37 5.35 -4.99
N ASP A 36 -0.69 6.15 -5.12
CA ASP A 36 -0.61 7.62 -5.09
C ASP A 36 -0.37 8.14 -3.66
N GLY A 37 -0.39 7.25 -2.67
CA GLY A 37 -0.14 7.55 -1.26
C GLY A 37 -1.34 8.11 -0.51
N ASP A 38 -2.54 8.11 -1.11
CA ASP A 38 -3.78 8.48 -0.42
C ASP A 38 -4.40 7.27 0.28
N VAL A 39 -4.22 7.27 1.59
CA VAL A 39 -4.63 6.20 2.50
C VAL A 39 -5.80 6.60 3.39
N SER A 40 -6.30 7.83 3.25
CA SER A 40 -7.26 8.47 4.17
C SER A 40 -8.60 7.73 4.26
N ASN A 41 -9.05 7.14 3.15
CA ASN A 41 -10.32 6.42 3.03
C ASN A 41 -10.15 4.91 2.83
N THR A 42 -8.93 4.39 3.03
CA THR A 42 -8.66 2.98 2.84
C THR A 42 -9.14 2.17 4.05
N ARG A 43 -9.89 1.10 3.80
CA ARG A 43 -10.39 0.20 4.85
C ARG A 43 -9.22 -0.44 5.60
N LEU A 44 -9.34 -0.55 6.92
CA LEU A 44 -8.36 -1.25 7.78
C LEU A 44 -8.01 -2.65 7.28
N GLY A 45 -9.00 -3.42 6.80
CA GLY A 45 -8.76 -4.75 6.21
C GLY A 45 -7.85 -4.72 4.98
N THR A 46 -7.88 -3.66 4.18
CA THR A 46 -6.93 -3.47 3.07
C THR A 46 -5.54 -3.14 3.62
N MET A 47 -5.43 -2.30 4.65
CA MET A 47 -4.13 -2.01 5.28
C MET A 47 -3.47 -3.25 5.87
N PHE A 48 -4.24 -4.15 6.48
CA PHE A 48 -3.71 -5.44 6.94
C PHE A 48 -3.17 -6.30 5.80
N LYS A 49 -3.84 -6.32 4.64
CA LYS A 49 -3.32 -7.02 3.46
C LYS A 49 -2.00 -6.42 2.97
N VAL A 50 -1.90 -5.10 2.96
CA VAL A 50 -0.70 -4.37 2.55
C VAL A 50 0.46 -4.67 3.51
N ALA A 51 0.22 -4.58 4.82
CA ALA A 51 1.19 -4.90 5.85
C ALA A 51 1.68 -6.37 5.74
N ASN A 52 0.76 -7.31 5.53
CA ASN A 52 1.10 -8.72 5.31
C ASN A 52 1.88 -8.96 4.02
N LEU A 53 1.54 -8.26 2.91
CA LEU A 53 2.27 -8.39 1.64
C LEU A 53 3.74 -7.95 1.79
N PHE A 54 3.98 -6.90 2.56
CA PHE A 54 5.32 -6.35 2.75
C PHE A 54 6.07 -6.91 3.96
N ASP A 55 5.44 -7.76 4.75
CA ASP A 55 5.98 -8.31 6.01
C ASP A 55 6.39 -7.20 6.99
N CYS A 56 5.49 -6.25 7.20
CA CYS A 56 5.70 -5.11 8.11
C CYS A 56 4.47 -4.86 8.99
N LYS A 57 4.58 -3.92 9.94
CA LYS A 57 3.43 -3.45 10.70
C LYS A 57 2.67 -2.39 9.91
N ILE A 58 1.38 -2.24 10.20
CA ILE A 58 0.56 -1.15 9.63
C ILE A 58 1.21 0.21 9.85
N GLU A 59 1.83 0.42 11.02
CA GLU A 59 2.55 1.64 11.40
C GLU A 59 3.65 2.00 10.39
N ASP A 60 4.34 0.99 9.85
CA ASP A 60 5.47 1.15 8.93
C ASP A 60 5.04 1.59 7.53
N LEU A 61 3.74 1.46 7.20
CA LEU A 61 3.18 1.90 5.91
C LEU A 61 3.06 3.42 5.79
N PHE A 62 3.17 4.15 6.92
CA PHE A 62 2.98 5.60 6.97
C PHE A 62 4.29 6.32 7.30
N GLU A 63 4.50 7.49 6.71
CA GLU A 63 5.50 8.43 7.22
C GLU A 63 5.01 9.03 8.54
N VAL A 64 5.63 8.62 9.64
CA VAL A 64 5.52 9.35 10.92
C VAL A 64 6.43 10.57 10.81
N ASN A 65 5.88 11.71 10.40
CA ASN A 65 6.58 12.99 10.57
C ASN A 65 6.75 13.22 12.08
N LYS A 66 8.00 13.33 12.54
CA LYS A 66 8.35 13.87 13.86
C LYS A 66 8.15 15.37 13.88
#